data_AF-A0A3B6VR74-F1
#
_entry.id   AF-A0A3B6VR74-F1
#
_cell.length_a   1.000
_cell.length_b   1.000
_cell.length_c   1.000
_cell.angle_alpha   90.00
_cell.angle_beta   90.00
_cell.angle_gamma   90.00
#
_symmetry.space_group_name_H-M   'P 1'
#
loop_
_entity.id
_entity.type
_entity.pdbx_description
1 polymer ?
#
loop_
_entity_poly.entity_id
_entity_poly.type
_entity_poly.pdbx_seq_one_letter_code
_entity_poly.pdbx_strand_id
1 'polypeptide(L)'
;MKFYRYILIIFILITAFSCKKTTLTITSPGPDFFLGKMQSGNWDKVKVDGNKLTIDGKEYTFEDQILGVGGVYKGGDKGYIVAVPGGDNLYTVEMDEKAKESIDEIMNIVGEENVTGVMKDIINSGGDPSKVDVDKIASTAGVSEEEKKRLKDLFGKLDGSNFGNPNTIGPAKS
;
A
#
# COMPACT_ATOMS: atom_id res chain seq x y z
N MET A 1 -10.53 6.56 -56.97
CA MET A 1 -10.93 6.92 -55.58
C MET A 1 -11.01 5.73 -54.59
N LYS A 2 -10.41 4.56 -54.86
CA LYS A 2 -10.44 3.43 -53.90
C LYS A 2 -9.15 3.29 -53.08
N PHE A 3 -8.01 3.74 -53.59
CA PHE A 3 -6.69 3.60 -52.94
C PHE A 3 -6.52 4.45 -51.66
N TYR A 4 -7.01 5.70 -51.67
CA TYR A 4 -6.92 6.59 -50.50
C TYR A 4 -7.75 6.13 -49.30
N ARG A 5 -8.82 5.33 -49.50
CA ARG A 5 -9.64 4.79 -48.41
C ARG A 5 -8.90 3.70 -47.62
N TYR A 6 -8.04 2.91 -48.25
CA TYR A 6 -7.28 1.86 -47.57
C TYR A 6 -6.08 2.43 -46.78
N ILE A 7 -5.46 3.52 -47.26
CA ILE A 7 -4.35 4.20 -46.57
C ILE A 7 -4.83 4.80 -45.23
N LEU A 8 -6.02 5.40 -45.19
CA LEU A 8 -6.60 5.97 -43.97
C LEU A 8 -6.94 4.90 -42.91
N ILE A 9 -7.45 3.74 -43.33
CA ILE A 9 -7.79 2.63 -42.42
C ILE A 9 -6.52 2.00 -41.82
N ILE A 10 -5.46 1.86 -42.61
CA ILE A 10 -4.16 1.35 -42.13
C ILE A 10 -3.52 2.31 -41.12
N PHE A 11 -3.61 3.62 -41.33
CA PHE A 11 -3.06 4.61 -40.41
C PHE A 11 -3.76 4.59 -39.03
N ILE A 12 -5.09 4.40 -39.01
CA ILE A 12 -5.89 4.28 -37.78
C ILE A 12 -5.53 3.00 -37.01
N LEU A 13 -5.32 1.87 -37.70
CA LEU A 13 -4.90 0.60 -37.08
C LEU A 13 -3.49 0.67 -36.47
N ILE A 14 -2.56 1.40 -37.09
CA ILE A 14 -1.20 1.59 -36.56
C ILE A 14 -1.22 2.47 -35.30
N THR A 15 -2.11 3.46 -35.20
CA THR A 15 -2.25 4.29 -33.98
C THR A 15 -2.88 3.55 -32.80
N ALA A 16 -3.72 2.53 -33.04
CA ALA A 16 -4.31 1.72 -31.97
C ALA A 16 -3.31 0.75 -31.31
N PHE A 17 -2.24 0.37 -32.02
CA PHE A 17 -1.16 -0.49 -31.49
C PHE A 17 -0.02 0.27 -30.82
N SER A 18 -0.05 1.62 -30.84
CA SER A 18 1.01 2.45 -30.26
C SER A 18 0.72 2.94 -28.84
N CYS A 19 -0.26 2.34 -28.14
CA CYS A 19 -0.36 2.45 -26.70
C CYS A 19 0.68 1.50 -26.06
N LYS A 20 1.96 1.71 -26.37
CA LYS A 20 3.03 1.08 -25.61
C LYS A 20 2.89 1.63 -24.20
N LYS A 21 2.65 0.75 -23.21
CA LYS A 21 2.82 1.07 -21.79
C LYS A 21 4.18 1.75 -21.68
N THR A 22 4.19 3.07 -21.53
CA THR A 22 5.40 3.83 -21.28
C THR A 22 6.01 3.21 -20.05
N THR A 23 7.21 2.64 -20.18
CA THR A 23 8.01 2.15 -19.07
C THR A 23 8.57 3.37 -18.33
N LEU A 24 7.69 4.20 -17.80
CA LEU A 24 8.05 5.24 -16.86
C LEU A 24 8.42 4.51 -15.58
N THR A 25 9.72 4.49 -15.27
CA THR A 25 10.18 4.06 -13.95
C THR A 25 9.61 5.06 -12.95
N ILE A 26 8.59 4.65 -12.21
CA ILE A 26 8.10 5.41 -11.07
C ILE A 26 9.23 5.36 -10.04
N THR A 27 10.02 6.43 -9.94
CA THR A 27 10.99 6.57 -8.85
C THR A 27 10.21 7.01 -7.62
N SER A 28 9.84 6.05 -6.76
CA SER A 28 9.33 6.37 -5.44
C SER A 28 10.39 7.16 -4.67
N PRO A 29 10.04 8.21 -3.92
CA PRO A 29 10.98 8.86 -3.03
C PRO A 29 11.57 7.82 -2.07
N GLY A 30 12.89 7.82 -1.87
CA GLY A 30 13.51 6.88 -0.94
C GLY A 30 13.07 7.08 0.52
N PRO A 31 13.52 6.21 1.45
CA PRO A 31 13.08 6.22 2.85
C PRO A 31 13.23 7.58 3.55
N ASP A 32 14.29 8.32 3.24
CA ASP A 32 14.58 9.64 3.84
C ASP A 32 13.46 10.66 3.62
N PHE A 33 12.84 10.66 2.43
CA PHE A 33 11.73 11.57 2.14
C PHE A 33 10.50 11.24 2.99
N PHE A 34 10.21 9.95 3.17
CA PHE A 34 9.10 9.50 4.01
C PHE A 34 9.36 9.79 5.49
N LEU A 35 10.55 9.47 6.00
CA LEU A 35 10.94 9.74 7.38
C LEU A 35 10.90 11.25 7.68
N GLY A 36 11.31 12.10 6.73
CA GLY A 36 11.17 13.55 6.84
C GLY A 36 9.71 14.00 6.97
N LYS A 37 8.79 13.42 6.20
CA LYS A 37 7.34 13.69 6.37
C LYS A 37 6.83 13.28 7.73
N MET A 38 7.21 12.09 8.20
CA MET A 38 6.83 11.60 9.53
C MET A 38 7.33 12.53 10.64
N GLN A 39 8.57 13.02 10.55
CA GLN A 39 9.14 13.98 11.50
C GLN A 39 8.45 15.35 11.48
N SER A 40 7.91 15.76 10.34
CA SER A 40 7.16 17.02 10.22
C SER A 40 5.72 16.94 10.73
N GLY A 41 5.20 15.74 10.99
CA GLY A 41 3.84 15.53 11.48
C GLY A 41 3.65 15.98 12.92
N ASN A 42 2.45 16.49 13.21
CA ASN A 42 2.07 16.93 14.56
C ASN A 42 0.82 16.18 15.02
N TRP A 43 0.98 14.92 15.45
CA TRP A 43 -0.11 14.04 15.86
C TRP A 43 -0.11 13.80 17.38
N ASP A 44 -1.30 13.65 17.96
CA ASP A 44 -1.46 13.46 19.40
C ASP A 44 -0.70 12.22 19.88
N LYS A 45 0.16 12.41 20.89
CA LYS A 45 0.99 11.36 21.50
C LYS A 45 1.88 10.59 20.51
N VAL A 46 2.21 11.17 19.36
CA VAL A 46 3.17 10.60 18.41
C VAL A 46 4.46 11.38 18.49
N LYS A 47 5.59 10.66 18.55
CA LYS A 47 6.93 11.23 18.43
C LYS A 47 7.70 10.48 17.35
N VAL A 48 8.37 11.20 16.47
CA VAL A 48 9.27 10.62 15.47
C VAL A 48 10.67 11.16 15.71
N ASP A 49 11.65 10.26 15.81
CA ASP A 49 13.05 10.59 16.08
C ASP A 49 13.95 9.67 15.24
N GLY A 50 14.51 10.20 14.14
CA GLY A 50 15.23 9.41 13.16
C GLY A 50 14.36 8.29 12.58
N ASN A 51 14.80 7.05 12.78
CA ASN A 51 14.08 5.83 12.36
C ASN A 51 13.14 5.26 13.44
N LYS A 52 12.95 5.96 14.58
CA LYS A 52 12.04 5.54 15.64
C LYS A 52 10.70 6.28 15.56
N LEU A 53 9.63 5.51 15.75
CA LEU A 53 8.26 6.00 15.90
C LEU A 53 7.78 5.61 17.29
N THR A 54 7.31 6.58 18.08
CA THR A 54 6.66 6.34 19.37
C THR A 54 5.19 6.73 19.27
N ILE A 55 4.28 5.83 19.69
CA ILE A 55 2.84 6.08 19.75
C ILE A 55 2.33 5.70 21.13
N ASP A 56 1.76 6.65 21.87
CA ASP A 56 1.22 6.43 23.23
C ASP A 56 2.21 5.70 24.16
N GLY A 57 3.51 6.02 24.03
CA GLY A 57 4.60 5.43 24.81
C GLY A 57 5.17 4.11 24.27
N LYS A 58 4.58 3.50 23.24
CA LYS A 58 5.13 2.31 22.57
C LYS A 58 6.13 2.71 21.50
N GLU A 59 7.31 2.10 21.49
CA GLU A 59 8.35 2.34 20.49
C GLU A 59 8.32 1.31 19.34
N TYR A 60 8.53 1.80 18.12
CA TYR A 60 8.67 1.02 16.90
C TYR A 60 9.88 1.53 16.09
N THR A 61 10.55 0.64 15.37
CA THR A 61 11.74 0.95 14.56
C THR A 61 11.43 0.73 13.08
N PHE A 62 11.69 1.74 12.25
CA PHE A 62 11.47 1.68 10.81
C PHE A 62 12.24 0.51 10.20
N GLU A 63 11.54 -0.31 9.44
CA GLU A 63 12.08 -1.50 8.77
C GLU A 63 12.00 -1.34 7.26
N ASP A 64 10.83 -0.93 6.76
CA ASP A 64 10.60 -0.83 5.32
C ASP A 64 9.67 0.33 4.96
N GLN A 65 9.81 0.83 3.74
CA GLN A 65 8.97 1.88 3.19
C GLN A 65 7.81 1.27 2.41
N ILE A 66 6.62 1.87 2.55
CA ILE A 66 5.51 1.63 1.63
C ILE A 66 5.38 2.89 0.76
N LEU A 67 6.07 2.88 -0.40
CA LEU A 67 5.86 3.82 -1.53
C LEU A 67 5.85 5.32 -1.25
N GLY A 68 6.64 5.78 -0.29
CA GLY A 68 6.67 7.23 0.04
C GLY A 68 5.37 7.76 0.65
N VAL A 69 4.41 6.88 0.94
CA VAL A 69 3.14 7.22 1.59
C VAL A 69 3.04 6.65 3.00
N GLY A 70 3.76 5.58 3.31
CA GLY A 70 3.76 4.94 4.62
C GLY A 70 5.06 4.21 4.93
N GLY A 71 5.13 3.62 6.12
CA GLY A 71 6.25 2.80 6.55
C GLY A 71 5.80 1.65 7.44
N VAL A 72 6.52 0.54 7.33
CA VAL A 72 6.46 -0.59 8.25
C VAL A 72 7.50 -0.37 9.33
N TYR A 73 7.06 -0.48 10.58
CA TYR A 73 7.92 -0.38 11.75
C TYR A 73 7.79 -1.63 12.61
N LYS A 74 8.92 -2.15 13.09
CA LYS A 74 9.00 -3.30 13.99
C LYS A 74 8.87 -2.85 15.45
N GLY A 75 7.98 -3.49 16.21
CA GLY A 75 7.71 -3.20 17.62
C GLY A 75 6.24 -3.43 18.00
N GLY A 76 5.87 -2.96 19.19
CA GLY A 76 4.50 -3.10 19.72
C GLY A 76 4.10 -4.53 20.06
N ASP A 77 2.81 -4.74 20.30
CA ASP A 77 2.31 -5.99 20.90
C ASP A 77 2.21 -7.12 19.88
N LYS A 78 1.95 -6.80 18.61
CA LYS A 78 1.89 -7.77 17.51
C LYS A 78 3.21 -7.95 16.76
N GLY A 79 4.20 -7.07 17.00
CA GLY A 79 5.54 -7.14 16.42
C GLY A 79 5.78 -6.19 15.25
N TYR A 80 4.74 -5.74 14.55
CA TYR A 80 4.84 -4.73 13.50
C TYR A 80 3.67 -3.74 13.54
N ILE A 81 3.90 -2.55 12.98
CA ILE A 81 2.88 -1.54 12.70
C ILE A 81 3.11 -0.94 11.33
N VAL A 82 2.04 -0.75 10.57
CA VAL A 82 2.05 0.12 9.40
C VAL A 82 1.56 1.49 9.81
N ALA A 83 2.31 2.54 9.45
CA ALA A 83 1.94 3.93 9.71
C ALA A 83 1.92 4.73 8.40
N VAL A 84 0.79 5.40 8.13
CA VAL A 84 0.52 6.14 6.89
C VAL A 84 0.01 7.54 7.23
N PRO A 85 0.79 8.62 7.02
CA PRO A 85 0.28 9.98 7.13
C PRO A 85 -0.80 10.27 6.06
N GLY A 86 -1.90 10.89 6.47
CA GLY A 86 -2.96 11.31 5.57
C GLY A 86 -3.65 12.58 6.06
N GLY A 87 -3.34 13.71 5.41
CA GLY A 87 -3.76 15.03 5.87
C GLY A 87 -3.19 15.33 7.26
N ASP A 88 -4.03 15.81 8.17
CA ASP A 88 -3.67 16.08 9.57
C ASP A 88 -3.68 14.83 10.46
N ASN A 89 -3.98 13.65 9.89
CA ASN A 89 -4.10 12.39 10.63
C ASN A 89 -2.95 11.43 10.33
N LEU A 90 -2.66 10.55 11.27
CA LEU A 90 -1.84 9.36 11.09
C LEU A 90 -2.72 8.12 11.19
N TYR A 91 -2.75 7.33 10.12
CA TYR A 91 -3.45 6.05 10.09
C TYR A 91 -2.48 4.95 10.46
N THR A 92 -2.88 4.08 11.39
CA THR A 92 -2.03 2.98 11.84
C THR A 92 -2.77 1.67 11.94
N VAL A 93 -2.09 0.56 11.68
CA VAL A 93 -2.61 -0.78 11.94
C VAL A 93 -1.45 -1.66 12.40
N GLU A 94 -1.59 -2.29 13.57
CA GLU A 94 -0.63 -3.30 14.01
C GLU A 94 -0.83 -4.60 13.24
N MET A 95 0.24 -5.36 13.04
CA MET A 95 0.20 -6.65 12.37
C MET A 95 1.24 -7.59 12.95
N ASP A 96 0.96 -8.89 12.88
CA ASP A 96 1.95 -9.92 13.21
C ASP A 96 2.89 -10.21 12.04
N GLU A 97 3.90 -11.04 12.29
CA GLU A 97 4.90 -11.43 11.29
C GLU A 97 4.26 -12.11 10.07
N LYS A 98 3.24 -12.94 10.29
CA LYS A 98 2.53 -13.64 9.21
C LYS A 98 1.76 -12.67 8.31
N ALA A 99 1.09 -11.68 8.89
CA ALA A 99 0.45 -10.60 8.14
C ALA A 99 1.48 -9.78 7.38
N LYS A 100 2.60 -9.41 8.01
CA LYS A 100 3.69 -8.67 7.36
C LYS A 100 4.21 -9.42 6.12
N GLU A 101 4.58 -10.69 6.27
CA GLU A 101 5.05 -11.53 5.15
C GLU A 101 4.02 -11.63 4.03
N SER A 102 2.74 -11.80 4.38
CA SER A 102 1.67 -11.88 3.39
C SER A 102 1.47 -10.56 2.64
N ILE A 103 1.61 -9.41 3.31
CA ILE A 103 1.53 -8.10 2.69
C ILE A 103 2.71 -7.85 1.75
N ASP A 104 3.92 -8.27 2.11
CA ASP A 104 5.08 -8.19 1.23
C ASP A 104 4.88 -9.04 -0.03
N GLU A 105 4.34 -10.26 0.12
CA GLU A 105 4.00 -11.10 -1.03
C GLU A 105 2.88 -10.49 -1.89
N ILE A 106 1.85 -9.91 -1.27
CA ILE A 106 0.79 -9.19 -1.99
C ILE A 106 1.39 -8.03 -2.77
N MET A 107 2.27 -7.22 -2.17
CA MET A 107 2.95 -6.11 -2.81
C MET A 107 3.74 -6.55 -4.05
N ASN A 108 4.44 -7.69 -3.95
CA ASN A 108 5.16 -8.27 -5.08
C ASN A 108 4.24 -8.73 -6.23
N ILE A 109 2.99 -9.08 -5.93
CA ILE A 109 1.99 -9.51 -6.94
C ILE A 109 1.27 -8.31 -7.55
N VAL A 110 0.73 -7.41 -6.73
CA VAL A 110 -0.10 -6.30 -7.20
C VAL A 110 0.74 -5.13 -7.72
N GLY A 111 2.06 -5.17 -7.53
CA GLY A 111 2.94 -4.05 -7.77
C GLY A 111 2.84 -3.05 -6.61
N GLU A 112 3.95 -2.36 -6.36
CA GLU A 112 4.00 -1.40 -5.27
C GLU A 112 2.85 -0.39 -5.44
N GLU A 113 2.67 0.25 -6.61
CA GLU A 113 1.66 1.31 -6.82
C GLU A 113 0.22 0.97 -6.38
N ASN A 114 -0.14 -0.31 -6.29
CA ASN A 114 -1.47 -0.78 -5.88
C ASN A 114 -1.56 -1.18 -4.39
N VAL A 115 -0.44 -1.40 -3.68
CA VAL A 115 -0.41 -1.87 -2.28
C VAL A 115 -1.09 -0.88 -1.32
N THR A 116 -1.05 0.42 -1.62
CA THR A 116 -1.74 1.43 -0.80
C THR A 116 -3.26 1.23 -0.82
N GLY A 117 -3.81 0.82 -1.97
CA GLY A 117 -5.22 0.44 -2.09
C GLY A 117 -5.55 -0.77 -1.23
N VAL A 118 -4.66 -1.77 -1.24
CA VAL A 118 -4.79 -2.98 -0.41
C VAL A 118 -4.81 -2.64 1.08
N MET A 119 -3.85 -1.83 1.56
CA MET A 119 -3.80 -1.42 2.97
C MET A 119 -5.04 -0.62 3.38
N LYS A 120 -5.55 0.24 2.48
CA LYS A 120 -6.81 0.96 2.73
C LYS A 120 -8.00 0.01 2.85
N ASP A 121 -8.08 -1.02 2.01
CA ASP A 121 -9.17 -1.99 2.08
C ASP A 121 -9.10 -2.82 3.39
N ILE A 122 -7.91 -3.16 3.87
CA ILE A 122 -7.71 -3.79 5.19
C ILE A 122 -8.11 -2.86 6.34
N ILE A 123 -7.74 -1.57 6.26
CA ILE A 123 -8.14 -0.58 7.27
C ILE A 123 -9.67 -0.41 7.28
N ASN A 124 -10.28 -0.29 6.10
CA ASN A 124 -11.73 -0.14 5.95
C ASN A 124 -12.51 -1.41 6.36
N SER A 125 -11.88 -2.58 6.31
CA SER A 125 -12.46 -3.81 6.84
C SER A 125 -12.38 -3.93 8.37
N GLY A 126 -11.75 -2.96 9.03
CA GLY A 126 -11.48 -2.99 10.47
C GLY A 126 -10.33 -3.94 10.84
N GLY A 127 -9.41 -4.20 9.91
CA GLY A 127 -8.34 -5.18 10.09
C GLY A 127 -8.79 -6.63 9.89
N ASP A 128 -9.93 -6.87 9.26
CA ASP A 128 -10.43 -8.21 8.94
C ASP A 128 -10.20 -8.54 7.46
N PRO A 129 -9.21 -9.38 7.13
CA PRO A 129 -8.86 -9.70 5.74
C PRO A 129 -9.96 -10.46 5.00
N SER A 130 -10.85 -11.16 5.73
CA SER A 130 -11.95 -11.93 5.13
C SER A 130 -13.01 -11.06 4.46
N LYS A 131 -13.06 -9.76 4.81
CA LYS A 131 -13.97 -8.77 4.24
C LYS A 131 -13.35 -7.99 3.07
N VAL A 132 -12.10 -8.27 2.71
CA VAL A 132 -11.41 -7.60 1.62
C VAL A 132 -11.84 -8.21 0.28
N ASP A 133 -12.19 -7.36 -0.68
CA ASP A 133 -12.57 -7.78 -2.04
C ASP A 133 -11.32 -8.03 -2.89
N VAL A 134 -10.83 -9.26 -2.83
CA VAL A 134 -9.64 -9.70 -3.58
C VAL A 134 -9.86 -9.64 -5.10
N ASP A 135 -11.09 -9.85 -5.57
CA ASP A 135 -11.39 -9.81 -7.00
C ASP A 135 -11.26 -8.36 -7.53
N LYS A 136 -11.71 -7.38 -6.75
CA LYS A 136 -11.51 -5.96 -7.06
C LYS A 136 -10.04 -5.55 -7.02
N ILE A 137 -9.26 -6.01 -6.03
CA ILE A 137 -7.81 -5.75 -5.96
C ILE A 137 -7.11 -6.29 -7.21
N ALA A 138 -7.38 -7.55 -7.57
CA ALA A 138 -6.78 -8.19 -8.73
C ALA A 138 -7.14 -7.44 -10.03
N SER A 139 -8.40 -7.06 -10.20
CA SER A 139 -8.85 -6.30 -11.37
C SER A 139 -8.22 -4.90 -11.44
N THR A 140 -8.02 -4.24 -10.30
CA THR A 140 -7.42 -2.90 -10.24
C THR A 140 -5.93 -2.95 -10.58
N ALA A 141 -5.22 -3.94 -10.07
CA ALA A 141 -3.80 -4.16 -10.35
C ALA A 141 -3.54 -4.75 -11.74
N GLY A 142 -4.56 -5.30 -12.40
CA GLY A 142 -4.43 -5.90 -13.73
C GLY A 142 -3.57 -7.17 -13.74
N VAL A 143 -3.62 -7.94 -12.65
CA VAL A 143 -2.86 -9.20 -12.48
C VAL A 143 -3.55 -10.36 -13.22
N SER A 144 -2.80 -11.42 -13.49
CA SER A 144 -3.30 -12.66 -14.10
C SER A 144 -4.27 -13.44 -13.20
N GLU A 145 -4.99 -14.42 -13.76
CA GLU A 145 -5.87 -15.30 -12.96
C GLU A 145 -5.06 -16.20 -12.00
N GLU A 146 -3.83 -16.58 -12.39
CA GLU A 146 -2.90 -17.30 -11.53
C GLU A 146 -2.48 -16.45 -10.33
N GLU A 147 -2.10 -15.19 -10.55
CA GLU A 147 -1.74 -14.23 -9.50
C GLU A 147 -2.93 -13.91 -8.59
N LYS A 148 -4.12 -13.74 -9.17
CA LYS A 148 -5.36 -13.57 -8.42
C LYS A 148 -5.66 -14.76 -7.50
N LYS A 149 -5.42 -15.99 -7.97
CA LYS A 149 -5.53 -17.17 -7.11
C LYS A 149 -4.54 -17.12 -5.95
N ARG A 150 -3.29 -16.72 -6.22
CA ARG A 150 -2.27 -16.53 -5.16
C ARG A 150 -2.69 -15.46 -4.16
N LEU A 151 -3.27 -14.36 -4.61
CA LEU A 151 -3.84 -13.34 -3.72
C LEU A 151 -4.93 -13.94 -2.82
N LYS A 152 -5.87 -14.71 -3.38
CA LYS A 152 -6.91 -15.38 -2.57
C LYS A 152 -6.32 -16.34 -1.54
N ASP A 153 -5.28 -17.08 -1.91
CA ASP A 153 -4.58 -17.98 -0.99
C ASP A 153 -3.85 -17.20 0.13
N LEU A 154 -3.24 -16.05 -0.18
CA LEU A 154 -2.60 -15.17 0.81
C LEU A 154 -3.61 -14.59 1.79
N PHE A 155 -4.68 -13.97 1.28
CA PHE A 155 -5.76 -13.45 2.12
C PHE A 155 -6.46 -14.54 2.93
N GLY A 156 -6.65 -15.74 2.35
CA GLY A 156 -7.28 -16.88 3.03
C GLY A 156 -6.43 -17.50 4.15
N LYS A 157 -5.12 -17.22 4.19
CA LYS A 157 -4.26 -17.58 5.32
C LYS A 157 -4.37 -16.58 6.47
N LEU A 158 -4.93 -15.41 6.24
CA LEU A 158 -5.03 -14.34 7.23
C LEU A 158 -6.42 -14.31 7.87
N ASP A 159 -6.47 -13.87 9.11
CA ASP A 159 -7.70 -13.59 9.83
C ASP A 159 -7.54 -12.31 10.69
N GLY A 160 -8.63 -11.89 11.33
CA GLY A 160 -8.62 -10.67 12.16
C GLY A 160 -7.69 -10.74 13.38
N SER A 161 -7.16 -11.91 13.74
CA SER A 161 -6.15 -12.02 14.80
C SER A 161 -4.76 -11.64 14.32
N ASN A 162 -4.49 -11.65 13.01
CA ASN A 162 -3.20 -11.23 12.46
C ASN A 162 -3.03 -9.70 12.44
N PHE A 163 -4.12 -8.94 12.53
CA PHE A 163 -4.12 -7.48 12.52
C PHE A 163 -4.65 -6.92 13.84
N GLY A 164 -4.13 -5.78 14.27
CA GLY A 164 -4.73 -4.96 15.31
C GLY A 164 -5.90 -4.14 14.74
N ASN A 165 -6.67 -3.52 15.63
CA ASN A 165 -7.70 -2.58 15.20
C ASN A 165 -7.02 -1.37 14.53
N PRO A 166 -7.42 -0.98 13.31
CA PRO A 166 -6.94 0.26 12.71
C PRO A 166 -7.25 1.45 13.60
N ASN A 167 -6.30 2.37 13.71
CA ASN A 167 -6.43 3.59 14.49
C ASN A 167 -6.18 4.83 13.62
N THR A 168 -6.87 5.91 13.94
CA THR A 168 -6.67 7.22 13.32
C THR A 168 -6.28 8.20 14.43
N ILE A 169 -5.05 8.69 14.36
CA ILE A 169 -4.51 9.63 15.34
C ILE A 169 -4.58 11.03 14.72
N GLY A 170 -5.36 11.90 15.35
CA GLY A 170 -5.53 13.28 14.91
C GLY A 170 -4.37 14.19 15.33
N PRO A 171 -4.44 15.49 14.99
CA PRO A 171 -3.42 16.45 15.36
C PRO A 171 -3.33 16.61 16.88
N ALA A 172 -2.13 16.92 17.38
CA ALA A 172 -1.94 17.20 18.81
C ALA A 172 -2.78 18.41 19.22
N LYS A 173 -3.48 18.30 20.36
CA LYS A 173 -4.24 19.42 20.92
C LYS A 173 -3.27 20.45 21.50
N SER A 174 -3.31 21.66 20.96
CA SER A 174 -2.59 22.84 21.47
C SER A 174 -3.12 23.30 22.82
#